data_AF-A0A9Q3DVD2-F1
#
_entry.id   AF-A0A9Q3DVD2-F1
#
_cell.length_a   1.000
_cell.length_b   1.000
_cell.length_c   1.000
_cell.angle_alpha   90.00
_cell.angle_beta   90.00
_cell.angle_gamma   90.00
#
_symmetry.space_group_name_H-M   'P 1'
#
loop_
_entity.id
_entity.type
_entity.pdbx_description
1 polymer ?
#
loop_
_entity_poly.entity_id
_entity_poly.type
_entity_poly.pdbx_seq_one_letter_code
_entity_poly.pdbx_strand_id
1 'polypeptide(L)'
;MVWLSSKNIKSTRPTKKLSERCLGPFAILKKVSTQSYHLKLPSQWKYIYPVFHISLLEPVKTSTIPNWHQECHPPIFIEEEWEISQILDSKIKRGKLWYLVEWKGFSQDPERSTLEPTRNLTNCPGPIKDFHSLYPDKPGTNTSRA
;
A
#
# COMPACT_ATOMS: atom_id res chain seq x y z
N MET A 1 19.18 25.52 4.35
CA MET A 1 18.48 24.95 3.18
C MET A 1 17.21 25.76 2.94
N VAL A 2 16.72 25.81 1.70
CA VAL A 2 15.50 26.53 1.32
C VAL A 2 14.61 25.68 0.43
N TRP A 3 13.31 25.76 0.63
CA TRP A 3 12.29 25.30 -0.30
C TRP A 3 12.15 26.28 -1.46
N LEU A 4 12.01 25.79 -2.68
CA LEU A 4 11.75 26.60 -3.87
C LEU A 4 10.29 26.50 -4.28
N SER A 5 9.59 27.62 -4.38
CA SER A 5 8.20 27.64 -4.85
C SER A 5 8.08 27.14 -6.29
N SER A 6 7.15 26.23 -6.54
CA SER A 6 6.91 25.65 -7.88
C SER A 6 6.09 26.54 -8.81
N LYS A 7 5.66 27.75 -8.37
CA LYS A 7 4.74 28.63 -9.12
C LYS A 7 5.13 28.84 -10.58
N ASN A 8 6.43 28.95 -10.85
CA ASN A 8 6.98 29.26 -12.17
C ASN A 8 7.76 28.07 -12.78
N ILE A 9 7.59 26.86 -12.25
CA ILE A 9 8.29 25.66 -12.70
C ILE A 9 7.27 24.70 -13.29
N LYS A 10 7.51 24.24 -14.52
CA LYS A 10 6.62 23.27 -15.18
C LYS A 10 6.73 21.92 -14.46
N SER A 11 5.60 21.41 -13.99
CA SER A 11 5.50 20.07 -13.39
C SER A 11 5.24 19.03 -14.47
N THR A 12 5.79 17.84 -14.31
CA THR A 12 5.48 16.65 -15.14
C THR A 12 4.14 16.00 -14.78
N ARG A 13 3.50 16.45 -13.68
CA ARG A 13 2.25 15.89 -13.20
C ARG A 13 1.06 16.31 -14.08
N PRO A 14 0.00 15.48 -14.18
CA PRO A 14 -1.10 15.70 -15.12
C PRO A 14 -1.96 16.92 -14.79
N THR A 15 -2.05 17.32 -13.52
CA THR A 15 -2.83 18.51 -13.11
C THR A 15 -2.11 19.32 -12.04
N LYS A 16 -2.37 20.63 -12.00
CA LYS A 16 -1.79 21.57 -11.01
C LYS A 16 -2.17 21.21 -9.57
N LYS A 17 -3.36 20.63 -9.35
CA LYS A 17 -3.82 20.18 -8.02
C LYS A 17 -2.89 19.12 -7.43
N LEU A 18 -2.33 18.26 -8.29
CA LEU A 18 -1.41 17.20 -7.89
C LEU A 18 0.05 17.66 -7.87
N SER A 19 0.35 18.88 -8.35
CA SER A 19 1.71 19.43 -8.35
C SER A 19 2.16 19.82 -6.95
N GLU A 20 3.43 19.54 -6.65
CA GLU A 20 4.08 20.00 -5.44
C GLU A 20 4.07 21.52 -5.39
N ARG A 21 3.67 22.12 -4.26
CA ARG A 21 3.65 23.57 -4.08
C ARG A 21 5.07 24.15 -3.88
N CYS A 22 5.92 23.39 -3.20
CA CYS A 22 7.30 23.73 -2.93
C CYS A 22 8.16 22.52 -3.27
N LEU A 23 9.20 22.74 -4.06
CA LEU A 23 10.13 21.74 -4.53
C LEU A 23 11.34 21.79 -3.63
N GLY A 24 11.77 20.61 -3.15
CA GLY A 24 13.07 20.29 -2.56
C GLY A 24 13.67 21.27 -1.53
N PRO A 25 14.25 20.78 -0.42
CA PRO A 25 15.21 21.59 0.29
C PRO A 25 16.49 21.70 -0.56
N PHE A 26 16.76 22.86 -1.15
CA PHE A 26 17.98 23.14 -1.89
C PHE A 26 18.99 23.91 -1.04
N ALA A 27 20.27 23.67 -1.29
CA ALA A 27 21.35 24.45 -0.68
C ALA A 27 21.55 25.76 -1.46
N ILE A 28 21.71 26.87 -0.74
CA ILE A 28 22.15 28.13 -1.34
C ILE A 28 23.66 28.06 -1.51
N LEU A 29 24.14 28.21 -2.74
CA LEU A 29 25.57 28.24 -3.07
C LEU A 29 26.17 29.63 -2.87
N LYS A 30 25.47 30.68 -3.34
CA LYS A 30 25.92 32.07 -3.22
C LYS A 30 24.75 33.05 -3.29
N LYS A 31 24.91 34.23 -2.68
CA LYS A 31 24.05 35.40 -2.92
C LYS A 31 24.56 36.13 -4.16
N VAL A 32 23.73 36.25 -5.19
CA VAL A 32 24.12 36.84 -6.50
C VAL A 32 23.79 38.32 -6.56
N SER A 33 22.73 38.75 -5.89
CA SER A 33 22.32 40.15 -5.79
C SER A 33 21.65 40.42 -4.43
N THR A 34 21.14 41.64 -4.22
CA THR A 34 20.41 42.03 -3.02
C THR A 34 19.26 41.06 -2.69
N GLN A 35 18.54 40.59 -3.71
CA GLN A 35 17.34 39.75 -3.57
C GLN A 35 17.41 38.41 -4.31
N SER A 36 18.53 38.07 -4.96
CA SER A 36 18.65 36.83 -5.74
C SER A 36 19.75 35.91 -5.22
N TYR A 37 19.44 34.61 -5.15
CA TYR A 37 20.31 33.56 -4.62
C TYR A 37 20.50 32.44 -5.64
N HIS A 38 21.72 31.92 -5.71
CA HIS A 38 22.09 30.77 -6.54
C HIS A 38 21.88 29.49 -5.74
N LEU A 39 21.04 28.59 -6.24
CA LEU A 39 20.73 27.31 -5.61
C LEU A 39 21.49 26.16 -6.26
N LYS A 40 21.81 25.14 -5.46
CA LYS A 40 22.29 23.85 -5.94
C LYS A 40 21.09 23.03 -6.43
N LEU A 41 20.73 23.17 -7.70
CA LEU A 41 19.68 22.37 -8.34
C LEU A 41 20.18 20.97 -8.75
N PRO A 42 19.31 19.96 -8.86
CA PRO A 42 19.66 18.65 -9.38
C PRO A 42 20.04 18.72 -10.86
N SER A 43 20.97 17.87 -11.29
CA SER A 43 21.46 17.83 -12.68
C SER A 43 20.38 17.52 -13.73
N GLN A 44 19.25 16.94 -13.31
CA GLN A 44 18.10 16.70 -14.18
C GLN A 44 17.38 17.99 -14.62
N TRP A 45 17.56 19.11 -13.95
CA TRP A 45 16.89 20.40 -14.25
C TRP A 45 17.74 21.33 -15.11
N LYS A 46 18.29 20.80 -16.21
CA LYS A 46 19.26 21.52 -17.06
C LYS A 46 18.69 22.81 -17.67
N TYR A 47 17.39 22.86 -17.93
CA TYR A 47 16.73 24.00 -18.59
C TYR A 47 16.29 25.11 -17.62
N ILE A 48 16.47 24.93 -16.31
CA ILE A 48 16.06 25.91 -15.30
C ILE A 48 17.30 26.66 -14.83
N TYR A 49 17.27 27.99 -14.95
CA TYR A 49 18.36 28.83 -14.46
C TYR A 49 18.42 28.78 -12.92
N PRO A 50 19.58 28.46 -12.30
CA PRO A 50 19.67 28.17 -10.87
C PRO A 50 19.63 29.39 -9.94
N VAL A 51 19.32 30.59 -10.46
CA VAL A 51 19.25 31.83 -9.67
C VAL A 51 17.80 32.26 -9.47
N PHE A 52 17.38 32.39 -8.22
CA PHE A 52 16.00 32.69 -7.86
C PHE A 52 15.90 33.89 -6.92
N HIS A 53 14.81 34.63 -7.07
CA HIS A 53 14.45 35.74 -6.20
C HIS A 53 14.00 35.24 -4.82
N ILE A 54 14.30 36.00 -3.76
CA ILE A 54 13.98 35.66 -2.36
C ILE A 54 12.48 35.39 -2.13
N SER A 55 11.60 36.04 -2.88
CA SER A 55 10.14 35.82 -2.80
C SER A 55 9.69 34.42 -3.23
N LEU A 56 10.55 33.66 -3.92
CA LEU A 56 10.28 32.27 -4.32
C LEU A 56 10.94 31.26 -3.38
N LEU A 57 11.68 31.73 -2.36
CA LEU A 57 12.43 30.89 -1.45
C LEU A 57 11.78 30.93 -0.07
N GLU A 58 11.55 29.76 0.50
CA GLU A 58 11.08 29.62 1.87
C GLU A 58 12.15 28.90 2.70
N PRO A 59 12.57 29.41 3.86
CA PRO A 59 13.53 28.70 4.71
C PRO A 59 12.94 27.36 5.16
N VAL A 60 13.74 26.30 5.08
CA VAL A 60 13.34 24.99 5.60
C VAL A 60 13.17 25.12 7.11
N LYS A 61 11.93 25.03 7.58
CA LYS A 61 11.62 24.94 9.00
C LYS A 61 11.97 23.52 9.44
N THR A 62 13.09 23.35 10.10
CA THR A 62 13.31 22.16 10.92
C THR A 62 12.35 22.29 12.09
N SER A 63 11.37 21.41 12.20
CA SER A 63 10.50 21.36 13.37
C SER A 63 11.36 21.12 14.60
N THR A 64 11.64 22.17 15.38
CA THR A 64 12.22 22.08 16.73
C THR A 64 11.12 21.67 17.72
N ILE A 65 10.18 20.82 17.30
CA ILE A 65 9.24 20.22 18.25
C ILE A 65 10.05 19.13 18.94
N PRO A 66 10.42 19.30 20.22
CA PRO A 66 11.08 18.24 20.96
C PRO A 66 10.13 17.02 20.96
N ASN A 67 10.65 15.84 20.66
CA ASN A 67 9.89 14.58 20.59
C ASN A 67 8.92 14.43 19.42
N TRP A 68 9.10 15.17 18.30
CA TRP A 68 8.42 14.79 17.05
C TRP A 68 9.10 13.57 16.44
N HIS A 69 8.61 12.39 16.83
CA HIS A 69 8.83 11.16 16.11
C HIS A 69 7.72 11.07 15.07
N GLN A 70 8.06 11.09 13.77
CA GLN A 70 7.12 10.61 12.77
C GLN A 70 6.76 9.19 13.19
N GLU A 71 5.49 8.93 13.50
CA GLU A 71 5.03 7.58 13.77
C GLU A 71 5.40 6.75 12.55
N CYS A 72 6.49 5.98 12.66
CA CYS A 72 6.74 4.88 11.75
C CYS A 72 5.56 3.96 11.97
N HIS A 73 4.57 4.05 11.09
CA HIS A 73 3.44 3.14 11.11
C HIS A 73 4.01 1.73 11.20
N PRO A 74 3.53 0.90 12.14
CA PRO A 74 4.03 -0.45 12.27
C PRO A 74 3.91 -1.14 10.91
N PRO A 75 4.82 -2.07 10.57
CA PRO A 75 4.72 -2.85 9.35
C PRO A 75 3.30 -3.40 9.22
N ILE A 76 2.69 -3.21 8.05
CA ILE A 76 1.42 -3.84 7.74
C ILE A 76 1.69 -5.35 7.70
N PHE A 77 1.18 -6.09 8.68
CA PHE A 77 1.22 -7.55 8.66
C PHE A 77 0.26 -8.02 7.57
N ILE A 78 0.81 -8.59 6.50
CA ILE A 78 0.02 -9.31 5.50
C ILE A 78 -0.33 -10.64 6.14
N GLU A 79 -1.62 -10.98 6.19
CA GLU A 79 -2.06 -12.31 6.65
C GLU A 79 -1.46 -13.38 5.73
N GLU A 80 -0.82 -14.41 6.31
CA GLU A 80 -0.20 -15.48 5.53
C GLU A 80 -1.26 -16.33 4.82
N GLU A 81 -1.17 -16.44 3.49
CA GLU A 81 -2.00 -17.31 2.67
C GLU A 81 -1.33 -18.69 2.54
N TRP A 82 -2.10 -19.77 2.73
CA TRP A 82 -1.60 -21.15 2.67
C TRP A 82 -2.24 -21.92 1.51
N GLU A 83 -1.46 -22.81 0.88
CA GLU A 83 -1.98 -23.66 -0.20
C GLU A 83 -2.86 -24.79 0.35
N ILE A 84 -4.04 -24.92 -0.24
CA ILE A 84 -5.01 -25.97 0.07
C ILE A 84 -4.69 -27.21 -0.75
N SER A 85 -4.68 -28.38 -0.10
CA SER A 85 -4.64 -29.68 -0.77
C SER A 85 -6.03 -30.03 -1.28
N GLN A 86 -7.00 -30.14 -0.37
CA GLN A 86 -8.40 -30.47 -0.68
C GLN A 86 -9.34 -30.00 0.43
N ILE A 87 -10.65 -30.03 0.15
CA ILE A 87 -11.70 -29.80 1.13
C ILE A 87 -12.29 -31.16 1.52
N LEU A 88 -12.32 -31.42 2.82
CA LEU A 88 -12.76 -32.71 3.38
C LEU A 88 -14.26 -32.72 3.71
N ASP A 89 -14.78 -31.60 4.22
CA ASP A 89 -16.19 -31.51 4.62
C ASP A 89 -16.68 -30.05 4.60
N SER A 90 -17.99 -29.87 4.66
CA SER A 90 -18.63 -28.56 4.81
C SER A 90 -19.81 -28.61 5.77
N LYS A 91 -20.00 -27.53 6.54
CA LYS A 91 -21.10 -27.42 7.50
C LYS A 91 -21.54 -25.99 7.72
N ILE A 92 -22.80 -25.83 8.12
CA ILE A 92 -23.37 -24.55 8.52
C ILE A 92 -23.36 -24.46 10.05
N LYS A 93 -22.70 -23.43 10.60
CA LYS A 93 -22.70 -23.12 12.04
C LYS A 93 -23.15 -21.68 12.25
N ARG A 94 -24.24 -21.49 13.00
CA ARG A 94 -24.85 -20.17 13.26
C ARG A 94 -25.13 -19.38 11.96
N GLY A 95 -25.67 -20.07 10.94
CA GLY A 95 -26.01 -19.46 9.64
C GLY A 95 -24.82 -19.10 8.74
N LYS A 96 -23.59 -19.47 9.12
CA LYS A 96 -22.38 -19.27 8.31
C LYS A 96 -21.84 -20.61 7.82
N LEU A 97 -21.39 -20.64 6.58
CA LEU A 97 -20.76 -21.81 5.96
C LEU A 97 -19.28 -21.90 6.32
N TRP A 98 -18.86 -23.10 6.70
CA TRP A 98 -17.50 -23.47 7.06
C TRP A 98 -17.07 -24.69 6.28
N TYR A 99 -15.80 -24.72 5.88
CA TYR A 99 -15.18 -25.83 5.19
C TYR A 99 -14.05 -26.40 6.04
N LEU A 100 -13.96 -27.72 6.11
CA LEU A 100 -12.81 -28.40 6.69
C LEU A 100 -11.74 -28.52 5.61
N VAL A 101 -10.64 -27.80 5.82
CA VAL A 101 -9.56 -27.65 4.84
C VAL A 101 -8.40 -28.54 5.22
N GLU A 102 -7.96 -29.36 4.25
CA GLU A 102 -6.69 -30.06 4.33
C GLU A 102 -5.60 -29.19 3.69
N TRP A 103 -4.57 -28.86 4.45
CA TRP A 103 -3.47 -28.01 4.01
C TRP A 103 -2.39 -28.81 3.28
N LYS A 104 -1.84 -28.25 2.21
CA LYS A 104 -0.76 -28.89 1.45
C LYS A 104 0.49 -29.03 2.31
N GLY A 105 1.12 -30.21 2.26
CA GLY A 105 2.28 -30.56 3.10
C GLY A 105 1.93 -31.12 4.48
N PHE A 106 0.65 -31.09 4.87
CA PHE A 106 0.15 -31.65 6.12
C PHE A 106 -0.93 -32.72 5.92
N SER A 107 -1.07 -33.28 4.71
CA SER A 107 -2.07 -34.30 4.38
C SER A 107 -1.91 -35.62 5.16
N GLN A 108 -0.74 -35.85 5.77
CA GLN A 108 -0.47 -37.01 6.61
C GLN A 108 -0.91 -36.83 8.07
N ASP A 109 -1.30 -35.61 8.46
CA ASP A 109 -1.67 -35.25 9.83
C ASP A 109 -3.07 -34.64 9.86
N PRO A 110 -4.12 -35.47 10.07
CA PRO A 110 -5.50 -35.01 10.11
C PRO A 110 -5.78 -33.98 11.20
N GLU A 111 -4.96 -33.92 12.27
CA GLU A 111 -5.13 -32.95 13.36
C GLU A 111 -4.82 -31.51 12.92
N ARG A 112 -4.08 -31.34 11.82
CA ARG A 112 -3.77 -30.02 11.24
C ARG A 112 -4.86 -29.47 10.33
N SER A 113 -5.90 -30.24 10.04
CA SER A 113 -7.03 -29.75 9.24
C SER A 113 -7.87 -28.75 10.04
N THR A 114 -8.12 -27.57 9.48
CA THR A 114 -8.84 -26.50 10.17
C THR A 114 -10.18 -26.17 9.52
N LEU A 115 -11.11 -25.65 10.33
CA LEU A 115 -12.41 -25.19 9.84
C LEU A 115 -12.31 -23.73 9.41
N GLU A 116 -12.25 -23.51 8.11
CA GLU A 116 -12.15 -22.18 7.52
C GLU A 116 -13.53 -21.66 7.08
N PRO A 117 -13.88 -20.41 7.40
CA PRO A 117 -15.09 -19.79 6.89
C PRO A 117 -14.96 -19.54 5.39
N THR A 118 -16.07 -19.51 4.65
CA THR A 118 -16.08 -19.26 3.19
C THR A 118 -15.29 -18.02 2.77
N ARG A 119 -15.24 -16.97 3.60
CA ARG A 119 -14.49 -15.73 3.32
C ARG A 119 -12.98 -15.93 3.21
N ASN A 120 -12.41 -16.96 3.84
CA ASN A 120 -10.98 -17.25 3.81
C ASN A 120 -10.58 -18.02 2.54
N LEU A 121 -11.55 -18.50 1.76
CA LEU A 121 -11.32 -19.35 0.59
C LEU A 121 -11.63 -18.64 -0.74
N THR A 122 -11.70 -17.30 -0.73
CA THR A 122 -12.01 -16.50 -1.93
C THR A 122 -11.01 -16.70 -3.05
N ASN A 123 -9.75 -17.02 -2.72
CA ASN A 123 -8.67 -17.20 -3.69
C ASN A 123 -8.58 -18.64 -4.24
N CYS A 124 -9.42 -19.57 -3.77
CA CYS A 124 -9.33 -21.00 -4.14
C CYS A 124 -10.68 -21.61 -4.56
N PRO A 125 -11.27 -21.18 -5.69
CA PRO A 125 -12.56 -21.73 -6.15
C PRO A 125 -12.47 -23.17 -6.67
N GLY A 126 -11.28 -23.63 -7.10
CA GLY A 126 -11.06 -24.99 -7.63
C GLY A 126 -11.42 -26.09 -6.63
N PRO A 127 -10.72 -26.18 -5.48
CA PRO A 127 -11.00 -27.19 -4.46
C PRO A 127 -12.45 -27.19 -3.96
N ILE A 128 -13.09 -26.01 -3.88
CA ILE A 128 -14.51 -25.88 -3.52
C ILE A 128 -15.39 -26.53 -4.57
N LYS A 129 -15.13 -26.26 -5.85
CA LYS A 129 -15.90 -26.82 -6.95
C LYS A 129 -15.74 -28.33 -7.03
N ASP A 130 -14.51 -28.83 -6.87
CA ASP A 130 -14.23 -30.27 -6.90
C ASP A 130 -14.96 -31.00 -5.76
N PHE A 131 -14.94 -30.43 -4.56
CA PHE A 131 -15.68 -30.96 -3.41
C PHE A 131 -17.19 -31.03 -3.67
N HIS A 132 -17.81 -29.94 -4.15
CA HIS A 132 -19.26 -29.92 -4.44
C HIS A 132 -19.66 -30.76 -5.66
N SER A 133 -18.72 -31.05 -6.57
CA SER A 133 -18.96 -32.00 -7.65
C SER A 133 -19.04 -33.44 -7.15
N LEU A 134 -18.30 -33.78 -6.10
CA LEU A 134 -18.32 -35.11 -5.48
C LEU A 134 -19.45 -35.26 -4.46
N TYR A 135 -19.78 -34.17 -3.76
CA TYR A 135 -20.77 -34.16 -2.68
C TYR A 135 -21.83 -33.07 -2.91
N PRO A 136 -22.75 -33.25 -3.87
CA PRO A 136 -23.74 -32.22 -4.23
C PRO A 136 -24.74 -31.92 -3.10
N ASP A 137 -24.98 -32.86 -2.19
CA ASP A 137 -25.91 -32.69 -1.06
C ASP A 137 -25.32 -31.87 0.10
N LYS A 138 -24.01 -31.60 0.08
CA LYS A 138 -23.32 -30.87 1.14
C LYS A 138 -23.56 -29.36 1.01
N PRO A 139 -23.58 -28.63 2.13
CA PRO A 139 -23.92 -27.21 2.10
C PRO A 139 -22.86 -26.40 1.33
N GLY A 140 -23.29 -25.69 0.29
CA GLY A 140 -22.41 -24.91 -0.59
C GLY A 140 -22.77 -23.43 -0.62
N THR A 141 -21.95 -22.64 -1.31
CA THR A 141 -22.20 -21.20 -1.50
C THR A 141 -23.44 -20.92 -2.35
N ASN A 142 -23.89 -21.92 -3.12
CA ASN A 142 -25.05 -21.83 -4.01
C ASN A 142 -26.36 -22.28 -3.35
N THR A 143 -26.37 -22.63 -2.07
CA THR A 143 -27.60 -22.95 -1.34
C THR A 143 -28.36 -21.64 -1.07
N SER A 144 -29.08 -21.17 -2.07
CA SER A 144 -30.09 -20.12 -1.98
C SER A 144 -31.08 -20.47 -0.87
N ARG A 145 -31.30 -19.55 0.08
CA ARG A 145 -32.48 -19.60 0.96
C ARG A 145 -33.72 -19.56 0.08
N ALA A 146 -34.44 -20.67 0.01
CA ALA A 146 -35.88 -20.67 -0.25
C ALA A 146 -36.61 -20.33 1.04
#